data_AF-A0A6N3HQC0-F1
#
_entry.id   AF-A0A6N3HQC0-F1
#
_cell.length_a   1.000
_cell.length_b   1.000
_cell.length_c   1.000
_cell.angle_alpha   90.00
_cell.angle_beta   90.00
_cell.angle_gamma   90.00
#
_symmetry.space_group_name_H-M   'P 1'
#
loop_
_entity.id
_entity.type
_entity.pdbx_description
1 polymer ?
#
loop_
_entity_poly.entity_id
_entity_poly.type
_entity_poly.pdbx_seq_one_letter_code
_entity_poly.pdbx_strand_id
1 'polypeptide(L)'
;MDDIYKKICTLLKSGEVVLFIGLPCQVAGVKNYMQMQKVSGKLYTVDLVCHGTPPPKYLKDHIAWIEKKTGKKAKSLYFRDPCYKTDKFAFTIYDVSHESIFEQTNLLSKKPTYIKYVGDNDLYQIGYHNALIYRECCYNCIYARAERSGDITLGDYHGLGKMSGYDHERNQVSCVLINTEQGKSLWTVLTQNVHIASHERPVDEPLTYEKQLKTPSVAPPDRSVFLEKYKESQNYNVSAAIAFSSYVKKNRIAKMFPVRAIKLNIIRAIPRPVKEALKDIRRKNSSGRGLK
;
A
#
# COMPACT_ATOMS: atom_id res chain seq x y z
N MET A 1 18.42 -8.81 4.53
CA MET A 1 17.63 -9.84 3.80
C MET A 1 18.58 -10.96 3.39
N ASP A 2 19.69 -11.13 4.12
CA ASP A 2 20.94 -11.52 3.45
C ASP A 2 21.13 -13.03 3.40
N ASP A 3 20.31 -13.77 4.16
CA ASP A 3 20.30 -15.23 4.17
C ASP A 3 18.96 -15.86 3.82
N ILE A 4 17.92 -15.08 3.46
CA ILE A 4 16.60 -15.66 3.17
C ILE A 4 16.67 -16.60 1.96
N TYR A 5 17.43 -16.23 0.93
CA TYR A 5 17.62 -17.05 -0.27
C TYR A 5 18.33 -18.37 0.06
N LYS A 6 19.37 -18.33 0.90
CA LYS A 6 20.08 -19.52 1.36
C LYS A 6 19.17 -20.42 2.19
N LYS A 7 18.39 -19.84 3.10
CA LYS A 7 17.44 -20.59 3.94
C LYS A 7 16.38 -21.29 3.09
N ILE A 8 15.78 -20.61 2.12
CA ILE A 8 14.83 -21.21 1.18
C ILE A 8 15.49 -22.36 0.40
N CYS A 9 16.70 -22.15 -0.11
CA CYS A 9 17.47 -23.17 -0.82
C CYS A 9 17.70 -24.43 0.04
N THR A 10 18.10 -24.26 1.30
CA THR A 10 18.27 -25.38 2.24
C THR A 10 16.97 -26.14 2.48
N LEU A 11 15.87 -25.44 2.73
CA LEU A 11 14.55 -26.05 2.96
C LEU A 11 14.06 -26.83 1.74
N LEU A 12 14.20 -26.28 0.53
CA LEU A 12 13.81 -26.97 -0.69
C LEU A 12 14.65 -28.23 -0.92
N LYS A 13 15.97 -28.17 -0.66
CA LYS A 13 16.86 -29.34 -0.75
C LYS A 13 16.52 -30.44 0.26
N SER A 14 15.95 -30.09 1.41
CA SER A 14 15.46 -31.07 2.39
C SER A 14 14.05 -31.60 2.07
N GLY A 15 13.47 -31.23 0.93
CA GLY A 15 12.15 -31.69 0.48
C GLY A 15 10.97 -30.92 1.09
N GLU A 16 11.23 -29.82 1.79
CA GLU A 16 10.18 -29.01 2.42
C GLU A 16 9.38 -28.21 1.39
N VAL A 17 8.12 -27.93 1.75
CA VAL A 17 7.27 -27.00 1.00
C VAL A 17 7.49 -25.59 1.54
N VAL A 18 7.80 -24.65 0.66
CA VAL A 18 8.09 -23.26 1.05
C VAL A 18 7.09 -22.31 0.42
N LEU A 19 6.49 -21.44 1.22
CA LEU A 19 5.76 -20.27 0.77
C LEU A 19 6.61 -19.02 0.99
N PHE A 20 6.90 -18.29 -0.09
CA PHE A 20 7.57 -17.00 -0.03
C PHE A 20 6.63 -15.87 -0.43
N ILE A 21 6.48 -14.89 0.46
CA ILE A 21 5.67 -13.68 0.23
C ILE A 21 6.60 -12.47 0.22
N GLY A 22 6.52 -11.66 -0.83
CA GLY A 22 7.37 -10.49 -0.94
C GLY A 22 6.91 -9.49 -2.00
N LEU A 23 7.76 -8.51 -2.27
CA LEU A 23 7.59 -7.62 -3.42
C LEU A 23 7.94 -8.37 -4.71
N PRO A 24 7.42 -7.98 -5.88
CA PRO A 24 7.67 -8.71 -7.11
C PRO A 24 9.17 -8.80 -7.45
N CYS A 25 9.95 -7.75 -7.17
CA CYS A 25 11.40 -7.77 -7.33
C CYS A 25 12.11 -8.75 -6.38
N GLN A 26 11.58 -8.98 -5.18
CA GLN A 26 12.11 -9.95 -4.21
C GLN A 26 11.76 -11.37 -4.63
N VAL A 27 10.52 -11.59 -5.09
CA VAL A 27 10.08 -12.88 -5.63
C VAL A 27 10.92 -13.28 -6.83
N ALA A 28 11.15 -12.36 -7.78
CA ALA A 28 12.05 -12.59 -8.91
C ALA A 28 13.48 -12.92 -8.44
N GLY A 29 13.97 -12.22 -7.41
CA GLY A 29 15.26 -12.52 -6.78
C GLY A 29 15.35 -13.95 -6.23
N VAL A 30 14.33 -14.41 -5.50
CA VAL A 30 14.26 -15.79 -4.99
C VAL A 30 14.27 -16.80 -6.16
N LYS A 31 13.40 -16.60 -7.16
CA LYS A 31 13.27 -17.53 -8.30
C LYS A 31 14.59 -17.64 -9.07
N ASN A 32 15.23 -16.52 -9.37
CA ASN A 32 16.52 -16.49 -10.05
C ASN A 32 17.62 -17.18 -9.22
N TYR A 33 17.65 -16.95 -7.90
CA TYR A 33 18.61 -17.63 -7.04
C TYR A 33 18.42 -19.15 -7.04
N MET A 34 17.17 -19.66 -6.94
CA MET A 34 16.91 -21.10 -7.00
C MET A 34 17.34 -21.71 -8.34
N GLN A 35 17.09 -21.00 -9.44
CA GLN A 35 17.53 -21.41 -10.77
C GLN A 35 19.07 -21.49 -10.85
N MET A 36 19.77 -20.47 -10.35
CA MET A 36 21.24 -20.46 -10.30
C MET A 36 21.81 -21.60 -9.45
N GLN A 37 21.17 -21.90 -8.31
CA GLN A 37 21.56 -23.00 -7.42
C GLN A 37 21.11 -24.37 -7.94
N LYS A 38 20.39 -24.43 -9.07
CA LYS A 38 19.80 -25.64 -9.66
C LYS A 38 18.97 -26.43 -8.64
N VAL A 39 18.24 -25.72 -7.79
CA VAL A 39 17.36 -26.32 -6.78
C VAL A 39 15.96 -26.45 -7.35
N SER A 40 15.45 -27.66 -7.36
CA SER A 40 14.04 -27.97 -7.57
C SER A 40 13.36 -28.20 -6.22
N GLY A 41 12.04 -28.01 -6.18
CA GLY A 41 11.25 -28.20 -4.96
C GLY A 41 9.90 -27.50 -5.05
N LYS A 42 9.08 -27.66 -4.01
CA LYS A 42 7.75 -27.04 -3.93
C LYS A 42 7.86 -25.64 -3.32
N LEU A 43 8.28 -24.68 -4.15
CA LEU A 43 8.27 -23.26 -3.81
C LEU A 43 7.01 -22.60 -4.37
N TYR A 44 6.14 -22.12 -3.49
CA TYR A 44 5.04 -21.22 -3.83
C TYR A 44 5.45 -19.77 -3.59
N THR A 45 5.07 -18.89 -4.51
CA THR A 45 5.43 -17.47 -4.43
C THR A 45 4.20 -16.57 -4.51
N VAL A 46 4.13 -15.59 -3.61
CA VAL A 46 3.11 -14.55 -3.62
C VAL A 46 3.80 -13.20 -3.70
N ASP A 47 3.43 -12.39 -4.69
CA ASP A 47 3.88 -11.00 -4.76
C ASP A 47 2.80 -10.00 -4.37
N LEU A 48 3.21 -8.85 -3.86
CA LEU A 48 2.32 -7.75 -3.52
C LEU A 48 2.38 -6.65 -4.60
N VAL A 49 1.24 -6.09 -4.97
CA VAL A 49 1.20 -4.82 -5.72
C VAL A 49 2.00 -3.77 -4.94
N CYS A 50 2.95 -3.11 -5.62
CA CYS A 50 3.97 -2.29 -4.97
C CYS A 50 4.11 -0.93 -5.63
N HIS A 51 3.97 0.14 -4.84
CA HIS A 51 4.16 1.52 -5.29
C HIS A 51 5.63 1.94 -5.34
N GLY A 52 6.49 1.28 -4.57
CA GLY A 52 7.88 1.66 -4.35
C GLY A 52 8.23 1.65 -2.88
N THR A 53 9.52 1.58 -2.57
CA THR A 53 9.99 1.52 -1.18
C THR A 53 11.06 2.57 -0.91
N PRO A 54 11.00 3.26 0.24
CA PRO A 54 12.10 4.10 0.69
C PRO A 54 13.31 3.28 1.16
N PRO A 55 14.52 3.87 1.15
CA PRO A 55 15.63 3.36 1.96
C PRO A 55 15.24 3.19 3.45
N PRO A 56 15.53 2.05 4.09
CA PRO A 56 15.23 1.83 5.51
C PRO A 56 15.83 2.89 6.44
N LYS A 57 16.96 3.50 6.04
CA LYS A 57 17.61 4.58 6.77
C LYS A 57 16.66 5.77 7.01
N TYR A 58 15.84 6.14 6.04
CA TYR A 58 14.91 7.26 6.19
C TYR A 58 13.87 7.01 7.29
N LEU A 59 13.37 5.77 7.38
CA LEU A 59 12.45 5.39 8.45
C LEU A 59 13.16 5.40 9.81
N LYS A 60 14.38 4.86 9.89
CA LYS A 60 15.18 4.85 11.13
C LYS A 60 15.47 6.27 11.64
N ASP A 61 15.88 7.17 10.75
CA ASP A 61 16.13 8.57 11.08
C ASP A 61 14.84 9.29 11.52
N HIS A 62 13.70 8.98 10.89
CA HIS A 62 12.40 9.49 11.30
C HIS A 62 11.98 9.01 12.69
N ILE A 63 12.12 7.71 12.97
CA ILE A 63 11.86 7.13 14.29
C ILE A 63 12.75 7.80 15.35
N ALA A 64 14.06 7.93 15.10
CA ALA A 64 14.99 8.56 16.05
C ALA A 64 14.59 10.01 16.38
N TRP A 65 14.07 10.76 15.41
CA TRP A 65 13.53 12.10 15.65
C TRP A 65 12.26 12.09 16.49
N ILE A 66 11.36 11.13 16.27
CA ILE A 66 10.16 10.95 17.12
C ILE A 66 10.58 10.57 18.55
N GLU A 67 11.53 9.67 18.72
CA GLU A 67 12.04 9.27 20.04
C GLU A 67 12.61 10.48 20.80
N LYS A 68 13.45 11.30 20.13
CA LYS A 68 14.00 12.52 20.72
C LYS A 68 12.90 13.51 21.12
N LYS A 69 11.85 13.63 20.28
CA LYS A 69 10.73 14.55 20.54
C LYS A 69 9.82 14.09 21.68
N THR A 70 9.64 12.78 21.83
CA THR A 70 8.69 12.19 22.79
C THR A 70 9.37 11.77 24.09
N GLY A 71 10.69 11.66 24.13
CA GLY A 71 11.45 11.12 25.26
C GLY A 71 11.27 9.61 25.45
N LYS A 72 10.67 8.90 24.48
CA LYS A 72 10.33 7.48 24.57
C LYS A 72 10.97 6.69 23.44
N LYS A 73 11.42 5.46 23.74
CA LYS A 73 12.00 4.55 22.77
C LYS A 73 10.93 3.77 22.02
N ALA A 74 11.05 3.69 20.70
CA ALA A 74 10.15 2.92 19.86
C ALA A 74 10.49 1.43 19.98
N LYS A 75 9.49 0.62 20.30
CA LYS A 75 9.62 -0.85 20.35
C LYS A 75 8.77 -1.55 19.30
N SER A 76 7.70 -0.92 18.84
CA SER A 76 6.86 -1.41 17.74
C SER A 76 6.26 -0.24 16.96
N LEU A 77 5.93 -0.50 15.69
CA LEU A 77 5.33 0.48 14.79
C LEU A 77 4.38 -0.19 13.81
N TYR A 78 3.39 0.56 13.34
CA TYR A 78 2.45 0.11 12.32
C TYR A 78 2.18 1.24 11.33
N PHE A 79 2.09 0.91 10.03
CA PHE A 79 1.67 1.86 8.98
C PHE A 79 0.15 1.89 8.76
N ARG A 80 -0.53 0.83 9.19
CA ARG A 80 -1.99 0.68 9.16
C ARG A 80 -2.42 -0.03 10.44
N ASP A 81 -2.50 0.71 11.54
CA ASP A 81 -2.87 0.15 12.84
C ASP A 81 -4.37 -0.25 12.91
N PRO A 82 -4.71 -1.54 13.08
CA PRO A 82 -6.10 -2.01 13.20
C PRO A 82 -6.88 -1.36 14.35
N CYS A 83 -6.23 -0.98 15.45
CA CYS A 83 -6.88 -0.27 16.56
C CYS A 83 -7.42 1.11 16.14
N TYR A 84 -6.86 1.66 15.05
CA TYR A 84 -7.23 2.97 14.50
C TYR A 84 -7.87 2.86 13.10
N LYS A 85 -8.32 1.66 12.73
CA LYS A 85 -8.83 1.27 11.42
C LYS A 85 -7.78 1.35 10.30
N THR A 86 -7.61 0.23 9.61
CA THR A 86 -6.57 0.05 8.57
C THR A 86 -6.79 0.95 7.34
N ASP A 87 -8.03 1.32 7.04
CA ASP A 87 -8.43 2.22 5.95
C ASP A 87 -8.03 3.68 6.19
N LYS A 88 -7.68 4.04 7.43
CA LYS A 88 -7.19 5.38 7.78
C LYS A 88 -5.67 5.54 7.70
N PHE A 89 -4.95 4.44 7.46
CA PHE A 89 -3.48 4.45 7.34
C PHE A 89 -2.82 5.16 8.53
N ALA A 90 -3.26 4.82 9.74
CA ALA A 90 -2.70 5.37 10.96
C ALA A 90 -1.27 4.84 11.14
N PHE A 91 -0.29 5.73 11.04
CA PHE A 91 1.09 5.46 11.42
C PHE A 91 1.21 5.62 12.93
N THR A 92 1.46 4.52 13.62
CA THR A 92 1.56 4.47 15.08
C THR A 92 2.91 3.95 15.53
N ILE A 93 3.39 4.46 16.67
CA ILE A 93 4.58 3.96 17.36
C ILE A 93 4.25 3.75 18.84
N TYR A 94 4.68 2.62 19.39
CA TYR A 94 4.52 2.28 20.80
C TYR A 94 5.89 2.09 21.47
N ASP A 95 5.91 2.34 22.78
CA ASP A 95 7.08 2.14 23.66
C ASP A 95 7.16 0.72 24.26
N VAL A 96 6.32 -0.18 23.78
CA VAL A 96 6.22 -1.60 24.16
C VAL A 96 6.38 -2.48 22.93
N SER A 97 7.06 -3.62 23.11
CA SER A 97 7.16 -4.66 22.09
C SER A 97 5.80 -5.34 21.95
N HIS A 98 5.44 -5.68 20.72
CA HIS A 98 4.27 -6.50 20.43
C HIS A 98 4.74 -7.63 19.54
N GLU A 99 4.55 -8.86 20.00
CA GLU A 99 5.02 -10.04 19.27
C GLU A 99 3.99 -10.52 18.23
N SER A 100 2.75 -10.06 18.28
CA SER A 100 1.75 -10.44 17.27
C SER A 100 0.71 -9.37 16.96
N ILE A 101 0.11 -9.49 15.77
CA ILE A 101 -1.09 -8.75 15.38
C ILE A 101 -2.31 -9.19 16.22
N PHE A 102 -2.29 -10.41 16.78
CA PHE A 102 -3.41 -10.96 17.56
C PHE A 102 -3.50 -10.39 18.97
N GLU A 103 -2.39 -9.98 19.58
CA GLU A 103 -2.39 -9.26 20.87
C GLU A 103 -2.97 -7.84 20.76
N GLN A 104 -3.23 -7.35 19.54
CA GLN A 104 -3.76 -6.00 19.31
C GLN A 104 -5.17 -5.80 19.87
N THR A 105 -5.95 -6.86 20.09
CA THR A 105 -7.27 -6.74 20.73
C THR A 105 -7.17 -6.22 22.16
N ASN A 106 -6.06 -6.48 22.86
CA ASN A 106 -5.79 -5.95 24.20
C ASN A 106 -5.19 -4.53 24.18
N LEU A 107 -4.85 -3.97 23.00
CA LEU A 107 -4.30 -2.62 22.85
C LEU A 107 -5.31 -1.48 23.01
N LEU A 108 -6.62 -1.77 23.06
CA LEU A 108 -7.63 -0.75 23.35
C LEU A 108 -7.30 0.04 24.64
N SER A 109 -6.55 -0.58 25.56
CA SER A 109 -6.14 0.02 26.83
C SER A 109 -4.90 0.94 26.75
N LYS A 110 -4.01 0.81 25.75
CA LYS A 110 -2.75 1.57 25.70
C LYS A 110 -2.65 2.45 24.47
N LYS A 111 -2.59 3.77 24.68
CA LYS A 111 -2.42 4.76 23.61
C LYS A 111 -0.99 4.72 23.04
N PRO A 112 -0.82 4.87 21.71
CA PRO A 112 0.49 4.97 21.09
C PRO A 112 1.21 6.23 21.55
N THR A 113 2.54 6.13 21.61
CA THR A 113 3.44 7.26 21.88
C THR A 113 3.37 8.30 20.75
N TYR A 114 3.12 7.84 19.53
CA TYR A 114 2.99 8.69 18.35
C TYR A 114 1.90 8.15 17.44
N ILE A 115 1.03 9.03 16.94
CA ILE A 115 0.02 8.69 15.94
C ILE A 115 -0.12 9.82 14.91
N LYS A 116 -0.09 9.43 13.64
CA LYS A 116 -0.37 10.31 12.49
C LYS A 116 -1.15 9.59 11.42
N TYR A 117 -2.16 10.26 10.89
CA TYR A 117 -2.97 9.75 9.79
C TYR A 117 -2.42 10.22 8.44
N VAL A 118 -2.79 9.53 7.36
CA VAL A 118 -2.54 10.03 6.01
C VAL A 118 -3.30 11.34 5.80
N GLY A 119 -2.59 12.36 5.29
CA GLY A 119 -3.09 13.73 5.22
C GLY A 119 -2.75 14.60 6.43
N ASP A 120 -2.06 14.05 7.44
CA ASP A 120 -1.41 14.83 8.49
C ASP A 120 -0.09 15.45 8.00
N ASN A 121 0.66 16.04 8.92
CA ASN A 121 1.97 16.65 8.64
C ASN A 121 3.13 15.75 9.05
N ASP A 122 2.96 14.44 8.90
CA ASP A 122 4.02 13.48 9.14
C ASP A 122 4.95 13.42 7.92
N LEU A 123 6.22 13.73 8.11
CA LEU A 123 7.17 13.86 7.01
C LEU A 123 7.44 12.51 6.31
N TYR A 124 7.42 11.40 7.05
CA TYR A 124 7.61 10.08 6.47
C TYR A 124 6.40 9.66 5.63
N GLN A 125 5.19 9.80 6.16
CA GLN A 125 3.95 9.54 5.42
C GLN A 125 3.85 10.44 4.18
N ILE A 126 4.17 11.74 4.29
CA ILE A 126 4.19 12.65 3.14
C ILE A 126 5.18 12.14 2.10
N GLY A 127 6.40 11.82 2.51
CA GLY A 127 7.43 11.32 1.61
C GLY A 127 7.02 10.03 0.91
N TYR A 128 6.47 9.08 1.66
CA TYR A 128 6.06 7.77 1.17
C TYR A 128 4.86 7.85 0.23
N HIS A 129 3.77 8.52 0.62
CA HIS A 129 2.53 8.54 -0.17
C HIS A 129 2.62 9.42 -1.41
N ASN A 130 3.57 10.35 -1.48
CA ASN A 130 3.79 11.18 -2.66
C ASN A 130 4.99 10.70 -3.51
N ALA A 131 5.54 9.51 -3.26
CA ALA A 131 6.69 8.97 -4.00
C ALA A 131 7.90 9.91 -4.03
N LEU A 132 8.14 10.67 -2.95
CA LEU A 132 9.25 11.62 -2.86
C LEU A 132 10.56 10.96 -2.43
N ILE A 133 10.46 9.82 -1.74
CA ILE A 133 11.60 9.22 -1.01
C ILE A 133 11.85 7.76 -1.40
N TYR A 134 11.26 7.26 -2.49
CA TYR A 134 11.54 5.90 -2.95
C TYR A 134 12.99 5.78 -3.44
N ARG A 135 13.50 4.54 -3.41
CA ARG A 135 14.79 4.17 -4.01
C ARG A 135 14.77 4.46 -5.50
N GLU A 136 15.94 4.81 -6.06
CA GLU A 136 16.07 5.15 -7.49
C GLU A 136 15.57 4.02 -8.40
N CYS A 137 15.90 2.77 -8.07
CA CYS A 137 15.43 1.60 -8.82
C CYS A 137 13.90 1.45 -8.83
N CYS A 138 13.17 2.02 -7.86
CA CYS A 138 11.71 1.94 -7.83
C CYS A 138 11.05 2.84 -8.88
N TYR A 139 11.68 3.96 -9.28
CA TYR A 139 11.16 4.83 -10.35
C TYR A 139 11.38 4.22 -11.74
N ASN A 140 12.29 3.26 -11.85
CA ASN A 140 12.60 2.51 -13.07
C ASN A 140 12.27 1.02 -12.92
N CYS A 141 11.28 0.69 -12.08
CA CYS A 141 10.98 -0.70 -11.71
C CYS A 141 10.39 -1.48 -12.89
N ILE A 142 11.12 -2.47 -13.39
CA ILE A 142 10.67 -3.37 -14.46
C ILE A 142 9.54 -4.31 -14.04
N TYR A 143 9.22 -4.39 -12.75
CA TYR A 143 8.17 -5.25 -12.20
C TYR A 143 6.85 -4.50 -11.92
N ALA A 144 6.82 -3.19 -12.15
CA ALA A 144 5.59 -2.39 -12.10
C ALA A 144 4.85 -2.50 -13.45
N ARG A 145 4.37 -3.70 -13.75
CA ARG A 145 3.74 -4.11 -15.01
C ARG A 145 2.68 -5.19 -14.77
N ALA A 146 1.95 -5.55 -15.84
CA ALA A 146 0.83 -6.48 -15.78
C ALA A 146 1.32 -7.90 -15.51
N GLU A 147 2.43 -8.29 -16.13
CA GLU A 147 3.10 -9.55 -15.91
C GLU A 147 3.67 -9.61 -14.50
N ARG A 148 3.33 -10.68 -13.78
CA ARG A 148 3.62 -10.83 -12.36
C ARG A 148 4.72 -11.84 -12.11
N SER A 149 5.44 -11.69 -11.00
CA SER A 149 6.56 -12.56 -10.65
C SER A 149 6.14 -13.72 -9.74
N GLY A 150 5.15 -13.48 -8.88
CA GLY A 150 4.55 -14.49 -8.01
C GLY A 150 3.56 -15.38 -8.73
N ASP A 151 3.32 -16.57 -8.20
CA ASP A 151 2.27 -17.49 -8.65
C ASP A 151 0.87 -16.91 -8.36
N ILE A 152 0.77 -16.14 -7.28
CA ILE A 152 -0.37 -15.29 -6.93
C ILE A 152 0.13 -13.87 -6.68
N THR A 153 -0.65 -12.86 -7.07
CA THR A 153 -0.45 -11.46 -6.67
C THR A 153 -1.60 -10.99 -5.79
N LEU A 154 -1.29 -10.27 -4.72
CA LEU A 154 -2.26 -9.63 -3.83
C LEU A 154 -2.14 -8.10 -3.88
N GLY A 155 -3.26 -7.40 -3.79
CA GLY A 155 -3.31 -5.94 -3.68
C GLY A 155 -4.64 -5.42 -3.17
N ASP A 156 -4.70 -4.11 -2.89
CA ASP A 156 -5.97 -3.42 -2.64
C ASP A 156 -6.80 -3.43 -3.96
N TYR A 157 -8.12 -3.69 -3.91
CA TYR A 157 -8.95 -3.77 -5.13
C TYR A 157 -9.33 -2.37 -5.67
N HIS A 158 -8.39 -1.71 -6.34
CA HIS A 158 -8.67 -0.48 -7.07
C HIS A 158 -9.56 -0.74 -8.29
N GLY A 159 -10.64 0.03 -8.42
CA GLY A 159 -11.58 -0.11 -9.54
C GLY A 159 -12.69 -1.13 -9.35
N LEU A 160 -12.85 -1.71 -8.17
CA LEU A 160 -13.91 -2.67 -7.89
C LEU A 160 -15.30 -2.12 -8.28
N GLY A 161 -16.00 -2.86 -9.13
CA GLY A 161 -17.35 -2.52 -9.56
C GLY A 161 -17.41 -1.51 -10.71
N LYS A 162 -16.31 -1.25 -11.42
CA LYS A 162 -16.22 -0.26 -12.51
C LYS A 162 -16.43 -0.87 -13.89
N MET A 163 -16.06 -2.13 -14.08
CA MET A 163 -16.25 -2.86 -15.34
C MET A 163 -17.40 -3.87 -15.25
N SER A 164 -17.55 -4.54 -14.11
CA SER A 164 -18.68 -5.42 -13.82
C SER A 164 -19.38 -4.96 -12.53
N GLY A 165 -20.67 -5.22 -12.36
CA GLY A 165 -21.38 -4.91 -11.11
C GLY A 165 -20.72 -5.58 -9.90
N TYR A 166 -20.82 -4.94 -8.73
CA TYR A 166 -20.42 -5.54 -7.46
C TYR A 166 -21.36 -5.03 -6.36
N ASP A 167 -22.13 -5.95 -5.81
CA ASP A 167 -23.26 -5.73 -4.90
C ASP A 167 -22.97 -6.19 -3.45
N HIS A 168 -21.75 -6.65 -3.18
CA HIS A 168 -21.28 -6.99 -1.83
C HIS A 168 -20.57 -5.80 -1.14
N GLU A 169 -20.15 -6.01 0.11
CA GLU A 169 -19.37 -5.05 0.90
C GLU A 169 -18.07 -4.68 0.18
N ARG A 170 -17.86 -3.38 -0.05
CA ARG A 170 -16.73 -2.86 -0.84
C ARG A 170 -15.53 -2.49 0.01
N ASN A 171 -15.70 -2.44 1.33
CA ASN A 171 -14.62 -2.10 2.24
C ASN A 171 -13.67 -3.29 2.41
N GLN A 172 -12.36 -3.02 2.30
CA GLN A 172 -11.30 -4.00 2.59
C GLN A 172 -11.35 -5.25 1.69
N VAL A 173 -11.76 -5.09 0.43
CA VAL A 173 -11.70 -6.15 -0.59
C VAL A 173 -10.31 -6.17 -1.21
N SER A 174 -9.67 -7.34 -1.20
CA SER A 174 -8.39 -7.57 -1.86
C SER A 174 -8.59 -8.00 -3.32
N CYS A 175 -7.74 -7.49 -4.21
CA CYS A 175 -7.55 -8.05 -5.54
C CYS A 175 -6.60 -9.24 -5.44
N VAL A 176 -6.97 -10.35 -6.08
CA VAL A 176 -6.15 -11.55 -6.20
C VAL A 176 -5.97 -11.84 -7.69
N LEU A 177 -4.73 -11.87 -8.16
CA LEU A 177 -4.39 -12.31 -9.52
C LEU A 177 -3.73 -13.68 -9.44
N ILE A 178 -4.21 -14.61 -10.25
CA ILE A 178 -3.66 -15.97 -10.36
C ILE A 178 -2.80 -15.99 -11.63
N ASN A 179 -1.49 -16.15 -11.46
CA ASN A 179 -0.52 -15.88 -12.54
C ASN A 179 0.07 -17.15 -13.15
N THR A 180 0.02 -18.28 -12.44
CA THR A 180 0.59 -19.56 -12.88
C THR A 180 -0.35 -20.73 -12.54
N GLU A 181 -0.16 -21.88 -13.19
CA GLU A 181 -0.90 -23.11 -12.87
C GLU A 181 -0.64 -23.59 -11.43
N GLN A 182 0.57 -23.35 -10.90
CA GLN A 182 0.88 -23.61 -9.50
C GLN A 182 0.07 -22.69 -8.57
N GLY A 183 -0.06 -21.41 -8.92
CA GLY A 183 -0.92 -20.46 -8.21
C GLY A 183 -2.39 -20.86 -8.25
N LYS A 184 -2.87 -21.33 -9.41
CA LYS A 184 -4.24 -21.82 -9.58
C LYS A 184 -4.53 -23.05 -8.72
N SER A 185 -3.57 -23.97 -8.66
CA SER A 185 -3.65 -25.16 -7.80
C SER A 185 -3.72 -24.76 -6.32
N LEU A 186 -2.86 -23.83 -5.88
CA LEU A 186 -2.88 -23.30 -4.52
C LEU A 186 -4.21 -22.59 -4.20
N TRP A 187 -4.69 -21.73 -5.10
CA TRP A 187 -5.94 -21.00 -4.93
C TRP A 187 -7.16 -21.93 -4.81
N THR A 188 -7.20 -23.00 -5.61
CA THR A 188 -8.27 -24.01 -5.54
C THR A 188 -8.32 -24.67 -4.17
N VAL A 189 -7.16 -25.05 -3.62
CA VAL A 189 -7.08 -25.62 -2.26
C VAL A 189 -7.52 -24.61 -1.21
N LEU A 190 -7.10 -23.34 -1.32
CA LEU A 190 -7.47 -22.30 -0.36
C LEU A 190 -8.97 -22.01 -0.35
N THR A 191 -9.60 -21.93 -1.52
CA THR A 191 -11.04 -21.64 -1.64
C THR A 191 -11.93 -22.81 -1.18
N GLN A 192 -11.41 -24.04 -1.18
CA GLN A 192 -12.12 -25.22 -0.67
C GLN A 192 -11.98 -25.41 0.84
N ASN A 193 -10.86 -24.99 1.44
CA ASN A 193 -10.51 -25.31 2.83
C ASN A 193 -10.54 -24.11 3.78
N VAL A 194 -10.70 -22.89 3.28
CA VAL A 194 -10.66 -21.64 4.07
C VAL A 194 -11.95 -20.86 3.86
N HIS A 195 -12.39 -20.13 4.89
CA HIS A 195 -13.49 -19.17 4.82
C HIS A 195 -13.12 -17.93 3.96
N ILE A 196 -12.87 -18.11 2.66
CA ILE A 196 -12.62 -17.04 1.69
C ILE A 196 -13.86 -16.87 0.84
N ALA A 197 -14.53 -15.72 0.97
CA ALA A 197 -15.51 -15.29 -0.02
C ALA A 197 -14.75 -14.71 -1.23
N SER A 198 -14.77 -15.42 -2.35
CA SER A 198 -14.15 -14.96 -3.59
C SER A 198 -15.18 -14.79 -4.71
N HIS A 199 -14.94 -13.80 -5.57
CA HIS A 199 -15.79 -13.50 -6.71
C HIS A 199 -14.89 -13.36 -7.93
N GLU A 200 -15.16 -14.13 -8.97
CA GLU A 200 -14.46 -14.02 -10.25
C GLU A 200 -14.81 -12.69 -10.92
N ARG A 201 -13.79 -12.03 -11.47
CA ARG A 201 -13.92 -10.70 -12.07
C ARG A 201 -13.02 -10.55 -13.30
N PRO A 202 -13.36 -9.65 -14.24
CA PRO A 202 -12.52 -9.39 -15.41
C PRO A 202 -11.12 -8.93 -14.99
N VAL A 203 -10.09 -9.57 -15.52
CA VAL A 203 -8.68 -9.24 -15.22
C VAL A 203 -8.33 -7.80 -15.61
N ASP A 204 -8.99 -7.25 -16.64
CA ASP A 204 -8.79 -5.89 -17.11
C ASP A 204 -9.21 -4.83 -16.07
N GLU A 205 -10.08 -5.17 -15.11
CA GLU A 205 -10.56 -4.23 -14.09
C GLU A 205 -9.39 -3.76 -13.20
N PRO A 206 -8.68 -4.63 -12.46
CA PRO A 206 -7.51 -4.20 -11.70
C PRO A 206 -6.41 -3.64 -12.61
N LEU A 207 -6.14 -4.20 -13.79
CA LEU A 207 -5.11 -3.68 -14.71
C LEU A 207 -5.39 -2.24 -15.18
N THR A 208 -6.67 -1.88 -15.32
CA THR A 208 -7.07 -0.53 -15.73
C THR A 208 -6.92 0.47 -14.58
N TYR A 209 -7.34 0.10 -13.36
CA TYR A 209 -7.46 1.05 -12.25
C TYR A 209 -6.29 1.03 -11.26
N GLU A 210 -5.44 0.00 -11.27
CA GLU A 210 -4.18 -0.05 -10.52
C GLU A 210 -3.03 0.43 -11.42
N LYS A 211 -2.41 1.57 -11.04
CA LYS A 211 -1.31 2.15 -11.82
C LYS A 211 -0.06 1.28 -11.74
N GLN A 212 0.18 0.64 -10.59
CA GLN A 212 1.38 -0.15 -10.33
C GLN A 212 1.40 -1.49 -11.08
N LEU A 213 0.29 -1.86 -11.73
CA LEU A 213 0.22 -2.97 -12.68
C LEU A 213 0.54 -2.52 -14.12
N LYS A 214 0.98 -1.27 -14.34
CA LYS A 214 1.28 -0.74 -15.68
C LYS A 214 2.61 -0.01 -15.75
N THR A 215 2.88 0.84 -14.77
CA THR A 215 4.05 1.72 -14.78
C THR A 215 4.60 1.93 -13.38
N PRO A 216 5.92 2.13 -13.21
CA PRO A 216 6.49 2.55 -11.94
C PRO A 216 5.95 3.90 -11.49
N SER A 217 6.12 4.19 -10.21
CA SER A 217 5.87 5.53 -9.67
C SER A 217 6.81 6.55 -10.33
N VAL A 218 6.34 7.78 -10.48
CA VAL A 218 7.13 8.88 -11.09
C VAL A 218 7.63 9.78 -9.96
N ALA A 219 8.93 10.07 -9.95
CA ALA A 219 9.53 10.98 -8.99
C ALA A 219 8.98 12.41 -9.17
N PRO A 220 8.39 13.03 -8.14
CA PRO A 220 8.00 14.44 -8.22
C PRO A 220 9.22 15.38 -8.21
N PRO A 221 9.09 16.62 -8.72
CA PRO A 221 10.17 17.60 -8.71
C PRO A 221 10.77 17.87 -7.32
N ASP A 222 9.94 17.90 -6.26
CA ASP A 222 10.42 18.15 -4.90
C ASP A 222 11.39 17.07 -4.37
N ARG A 223 11.48 15.92 -5.04
CA ARG A 223 12.47 14.89 -4.72
C ARG A 223 13.90 15.41 -4.92
N SER A 224 14.18 16.17 -5.98
CA SER A 224 15.55 16.67 -6.21
C SER A 224 15.99 17.58 -5.08
N VAL A 225 15.09 18.46 -4.62
CA VAL A 225 15.29 19.32 -3.44
C VAL A 225 15.55 18.48 -2.19
N PHE A 226 14.77 17.42 -1.96
CA PHE A 226 15.01 16.51 -0.83
C PHE A 226 16.39 15.85 -0.89
N LEU A 227 16.80 15.35 -2.06
CA LEU A 227 18.09 14.67 -2.22
C LEU A 227 19.27 15.62 -2.01
N GLU A 228 19.19 16.84 -2.54
CA GLU A 228 20.22 17.87 -2.36
C GLU A 228 20.37 18.22 -0.88
N LYS A 229 19.26 18.50 -0.18
CA LYS A 229 19.29 18.82 1.26
C LYS A 229 19.69 17.63 2.13
N TYR A 230 19.39 16.41 1.70
CA TYR A 230 19.83 15.21 2.39
C TYR A 230 21.33 14.98 2.23
N LYS A 231 21.90 15.28 1.05
CA LYS A 231 23.35 15.23 0.81
C LYS A 231 24.09 16.19 1.76
N GLU A 232 23.58 17.41 1.93
CA GLU A 232 24.14 18.43 2.82
C GLU A 232 24.01 18.07 4.31
N SER A 233 22.80 17.69 4.75
CA SER A 233 22.51 17.57 6.19
C SER A 233 22.74 16.18 6.77
N GLN A 234 22.75 15.14 5.92
CA GLN A 234 22.69 13.72 6.32
C GLN A 234 21.54 13.41 7.30
N ASN A 235 20.51 14.25 7.34
CA ASN A 235 19.40 14.17 8.27
C ASN A 235 18.07 14.17 7.51
N TYR A 236 17.36 13.04 7.60
CA TYR A 236 16.09 12.85 6.92
C TYR A 236 15.06 13.95 7.25
N ASN A 237 14.81 14.20 8.55
CA ASN A 237 13.72 15.09 8.96
C ASN A 237 14.01 16.56 8.64
N VAL A 238 15.27 16.99 8.74
CA VAL A 238 15.68 18.35 8.34
C VAL A 238 15.45 18.54 6.84
N SER A 239 15.91 17.60 6.03
CA SER A 239 15.77 17.64 4.57
C SER A 239 14.30 17.59 4.14
N ALA A 240 13.54 16.68 4.73
CA ALA A 240 12.12 16.51 4.47
C ALA A 240 11.30 17.73 4.89
N ALA A 241 11.64 18.40 6.01
CA ALA A 241 10.92 19.60 6.45
C ALA A 241 11.05 20.75 5.44
N ILE A 242 12.22 20.87 4.78
CA ILE A 242 12.47 21.87 3.73
C ILE A 242 11.72 21.47 2.46
N ALA A 243 12.04 20.29 1.92
CA ALA A 243 11.54 19.84 0.63
C ALA A 243 10.01 19.61 0.62
N PHE A 244 9.43 19.17 1.74
CA PHE A 244 8.01 18.81 1.80
C PHE A 244 7.13 19.93 2.37
N SER A 245 7.67 21.14 2.52
CA SER A 245 6.99 22.27 3.16
C SER A 245 5.68 22.66 2.47
N SER A 246 5.60 22.55 1.14
CA SER A 246 4.37 22.78 0.36
C SER A 246 3.26 21.78 0.71
N TYR A 247 3.60 20.49 0.83
CA TYR A 247 2.68 19.42 1.24
C TYR A 247 2.18 19.64 2.68
N VAL A 248 3.09 20.00 3.59
CA VAL A 248 2.72 20.33 4.99
C VAL A 248 1.75 21.52 5.03
N LYS A 249 2.02 22.59 4.28
CA LYS A 249 1.11 23.75 4.19
C LYS A 249 -0.26 23.32 3.65
N LYS A 250 -0.29 22.56 2.56
CA LYS A 250 -1.52 22.02 1.95
C LYS A 250 -2.33 21.17 2.95
N ASN A 251 -1.67 20.27 3.67
CA ASN A 251 -2.31 19.40 4.65
C ASN A 251 -2.85 20.18 5.86
N ARG A 252 -2.15 21.21 6.33
CA ARG A 252 -2.66 22.14 7.36
C ARG A 252 -3.93 22.85 6.90
N ILE A 253 -3.93 23.40 5.68
CA ILE A 253 -5.11 24.09 5.12
C ILE A 253 -6.29 23.12 4.99
N ALA A 254 -6.07 21.93 4.45
CA ALA A 254 -7.10 20.91 4.29
C ALA A 254 -7.72 20.44 5.63
N LYS A 255 -6.97 20.52 6.74
CA LYS A 255 -7.47 20.23 8.08
C LYS A 255 -8.27 21.38 8.69
N MET A 256 -7.83 22.61 8.48
CA MET A 256 -8.56 23.81 8.96
C MET A 256 -9.90 23.96 8.25
N PHE A 257 -9.92 23.66 6.95
CA PHE A 257 -11.14 23.69 6.14
C PHE A 257 -11.45 22.26 5.71
N PRO A 258 -12.26 21.51 6.47
CA PRO A 258 -12.64 20.16 6.08
C PRO A 258 -13.63 20.26 4.91
N VAL A 259 -13.14 20.61 3.71
CA VAL A 259 -13.92 20.85 2.49
C VAL A 259 -14.81 19.65 2.21
N ARG A 260 -14.40 18.43 2.57
CA ARG A 260 -15.22 17.23 2.45
C ARG A 260 -16.42 17.22 3.40
N ALA A 261 -16.24 17.64 4.66
CA ALA A 261 -17.35 17.81 5.60
C ALA A 261 -18.26 18.97 5.18
N ILE A 262 -17.69 20.08 4.73
CA ILE A 262 -18.44 21.23 4.19
C ILE A 262 -19.25 20.80 2.96
N LYS A 263 -18.64 20.10 2.00
CA LYS A 263 -19.30 19.58 0.80
C LYS A 263 -20.35 18.54 1.13
N LEU A 264 -20.11 17.65 2.10
CA LEU A 264 -21.12 16.70 2.58
C LEU A 264 -22.28 17.41 3.28
N ASN A 265 -22.01 18.46 4.05
CA ASN A 265 -23.05 19.27 4.70
C ASN A 265 -23.88 20.04 3.67
N ILE A 266 -23.24 20.65 2.66
CA ILE A 266 -23.94 21.27 1.52
C ILE A 266 -24.79 20.23 0.79
N ILE A 267 -24.21 19.06 0.45
CA ILE A 267 -24.95 17.98 -0.20
C ILE A 267 -26.11 17.53 0.68
N ARG A 268 -25.93 17.37 2.00
CA ARG A 268 -27.01 16.98 2.92
C ARG A 268 -28.10 18.05 3.00
N ALA A 269 -27.75 19.33 2.97
CA ALA A 269 -28.66 20.46 2.99
C ALA A 269 -29.50 20.61 1.70
N ILE A 270 -29.05 20.07 0.56
CA ILE A 270 -29.86 20.06 -0.67
C ILE A 270 -31.07 19.12 -0.48
N PRO A 271 -32.33 19.61 -0.64
CA PRO A 271 -33.53 18.78 -0.54
C PRO A 271 -33.52 17.59 -1.51
N ARG A 272 -34.12 16.46 -1.12
CA ARG A 272 -34.22 15.26 -1.96
C ARG A 272 -34.81 15.52 -3.36
N PRO A 273 -35.89 16.31 -3.53
CA PRO A 273 -36.45 16.59 -4.86
C PRO A 273 -35.45 17.27 -5.80
N VAL A 274 -34.62 18.17 -5.27
CA VAL A 274 -33.58 18.86 -6.05
C VAL A 274 -32.48 17.89 -6.48
N LYS A 275 -32.10 16.94 -5.61
CA LYS A 275 -31.12 15.90 -5.96
C LYS A 275 -31.63 14.96 -7.05
N GLU A 276 -32.91 14.61 -7.01
CA GLU A 276 -33.56 13.77 -8.01
C GLU A 276 -33.67 14.49 -9.35
N ALA A 277 -34.13 15.75 -9.36
CA ALA A 277 -34.14 16.59 -10.55
C ALA A 277 -32.74 16.74 -11.19
N LEU A 278 -31.69 16.94 -10.39
CA LEU A 278 -30.31 17.02 -10.88
C LEU A 278 -29.82 15.67 -11.46
N LYS A 279 -30.22 14.54 -10.88
CA LYS A 279 -29.91 13.20 -11.43
C LYS A 279 -30.64 12.95 -12.74
N ASP A 280 -31.89 13.38 -12.86
CA ASP A 280 -32.69 13.22 -14.07
C ASP A 280 -32.20 14.11 -15.21
N ILE A 281 -31.80 15.35 -14.92
CA ILE A 281 -31.13 16.23 -15.89
C ILE A 281 -29.81 15.59 -16.37
N ARG A 282 -29.02 15.03 -15.46
CA ARG A 282 -27.76 14.36 -15.81
C ARG A 282 -27.99 13.11 -16.65
N ARG A 283 -29.02 12.32 -16.36
CA ARG A 283 -29.43 11.15 -17.15
C ARG A 283 -29.91 11.52 -18.56
N LYS A 284 -30.69 12.60 -18.70
CA LYS A 284 -31.11 13.15 -19.99
C LYS A 284 -29.94 13.68 -20.81
N ASN A 285 -28.96 14.30 -20.17
CA ASN A 285 -27.76 14.80 -20.85
C ASN A 285 -26.75 13.69 -21.23
N SER A 286 -26.72 12.57 -20.51
CA SER A 286 -25.88 11.41 -20.87
C SER A 286 -26.52 10.54 -21.96
N SER A 287 -27.84 10.54 -22.11
CA SER A 287 -28.54 9.82 -23.19
C SER A 287 -28.52 10.57 -24.54
N GLY A 288 -28.21 11.87 -24.54
CA GLY A 288 -28.04 12.68 -25.77
C GLY A 288 -26.64 12.66 -26.40
N ARG A 289 -25.65 11.96 -25.83
CA ARG A 289 -24.27 11.88 -26.38
C ARG A 289 -23.96 10.55 -27.07
N GLY A 290 -24.97 9.73 -27.36
CA GLY A 290 -24.85 8.45 -28.07
C GLY A 290 -25.38 8.44 -29.51
N LEU A 291 -25.81 9.59 -30.04
CA LEU A 291 -26.27 9.74 -31.42
C LEU A 291 -25.67 11.02 -32.00
N LYS A 292 -24.41 10.94 -32.43
CA LYS A 292 -23.81 11.68 -33.54
C LYS A 292 -22.45 11.08 -33.85
#